data_AF-A0A2V7Y4M3-F1
#
_entry.id   AF-A0A2V7Y4M3-F1
#
_cell.length_a   1.000
_cell.length_b   1.000
_cell.length_c   1.000
_cell.angle_alpha   90.00
_cell.angle_beta   90.00
_cell.angle_gamma   90.00
#
_symmetry.space_group_name_H-M   'P 1'
#
loop_
_entity.id
_entity.type
_entity.pdbx_description
1 polymer ?
#
loop_
_entity_poly.entity_id
_entity_poly.type
_entity_poly.pdbx_seq_one_letter_code
_entity_poly.pdbx_strand_id
1 'polypeptide(L)'
;MDFAFVVRQKLEEQGLDQRELANQAEVTESYISQLLGRKKLPPLPNRTDLYDKISRILGLPAEELARLAALEHHEALDHKWQQIPPARFGPMRELVLRKCRPAYRQQMQAIFERQPFGELEQLVTRTLIEVVRSEARAHARDDVWVRSIAKKNSFSYREMRVGVIDLLESDPRASVGDFSPFLDRLIRSWNYDLDDFTLEIELTDRTTRRFAFREETNGKFGREESGLQAFLRDPKLSSSATPEEIELLRRIPFPADARPTVLFYYRILQSLRDPLHFQPSRKPSRR
;
A
#
# COMPACT_ATOMS: atom_id res chain seq x y z
N MET A 1 29.36 -12.62 6.93
CA MET A 1 29.19 -13.65 5.89
C MET A 1 27.97 -13.22 5.09
N ASP A 2 28.05 -13.22 3.76
CA ASP A 2 27.04 -12.63 2.88
C ASP A 2 26.39 -13.70 1.98
N PHE A 3 25.22 -13.42 1.43
CA PHE A 3 24.43 -14.33 0.60
C PHE A 3 25.24 -14.84 -0.60
N ALA A 4 25.91 -13.92 -1.30
CA ALA A 4 26.68 -14.25 -2.49
C ALA A 4 27.82 -15.22 -2.20
N PHE A 5 28.52 -15.08 -1.07
CA PHE A 5 29.59 -15.97 -0.66
C PHE A 5 29.06 -17.38 -0.38
N VAL A 6 28.00 -17.51 0.41
CA VAL A 6 27.42 -18.82 0.78
C VAL A 6 26.92 -19.58 -0.45
N VAL A 7 26.25 -18.88 -1.37
CA VAL A 7 25.76 -19.51 -2.61
C VAL A 7 26.91 -19.94 -3.52
N ARG A 8 27.96 -19.12 -3.70
CA ARG A 8 29.13 -19.49 -4.51
C ARG A 8 29.85 -20.71 -3.95
N GLN A 9 30.09 -20.74 -2.64
CA GLN A 9 30.74 -21.87 -1.99
C GLN A 9 29.96 -23.17 -2.22
N LYS A 10 28.62 -23.14 -2.09
CA LYS A 10 27.80 -24.34 -2.33
C LYS A 10 27.75 -24.79 -3.78
N LEU A 11 27.76 -23.85 -4.73
CA LEU A 11 27.88 -24.18 -6.15
C LEU A 11 29.18 -24.91 -6.45
N GLU A 12 30.30 -24.43 -5.89
CA GLU A 12 31.62 -25.08 -6.02
C GLU A 12 31.65 -26.48 -5.38
N GLU A 13 31.11 -26.62 -4.16
CA GLU A 13 31.05 -27.91 -3.46
C GLU A 13 30.21 -28.97 -4.20
N GLN A 14 29.18 -28.54 -4.93
CA GLN A 14 28.27 -29.45 -5.67
C GLN A 14 28.61 -29.58 -7.15
N GLY A 15 29.60 -28.83 -7.65
CA GLY A 15 29.97 -28.81 -9.07
C GLY A 15 28.87 -28.25 -9.99
N LEU A 16 27.99 -27.39 -9.46
CA LEU A 16 26.87 -26.79 -10.19
C LEU A 16 27.28 -25.46 -10.80
N ASP A 17 26.77 -25.16 -12.00
CA ASP A 17 27.00 -23.86 -12.64
C ASP A 17 25.87 -22.84 -12.33
N GLN A 18 26.12 -21.56 -12.63
CA GLN A 18 25.13 -20.49 -12.40
C GLN A 18 23.90 -20.63 -13.31
N ARG A 19 24.05 -21.27 -14.48
CA ARG A 19 22.99 -21.44 -15.47
C ARG A 19 22.01 -22.51 -15.02
N GLU A 20 22.48 -23.61 -14.45
CA GLU A 20 21.71 -24.67 -13.81
C GLU A 20 20.94 -24.11 -12.61
N LEU A 21 21.61 -23.34 -11.75
CA LEU A 21 20.96 -22.65 -10.64
C LEU A 21 19.85 -21.72 -11.14
N ALA A 22 20.11 -20.89 -12.16
CA ALA A 22 19.12 -19.99 -12.74
C ALA A 22 17.94 -20.74 -13.36
N ASN A 23 18.21 -21.82 -14.09
CA ASN A 23 17.19 -22.64 -14.74
C ASN A 23 16.23 -23.26 -13.72
N GLN A 24 16.77 -23.84 -12.65
CA GLN A 24 16.00 -24.50 -11.60
C GLN A 24 15.33 -23.52 -10.63
N ALA A 25 15.97 -22.37 -10.35
CA ALA A 25 15.36 -21.26 -9.63
C ALA A 25 14.33 -20.50 -10.48
N GLU A 26 14.22 -20.83 -11.77
CA GLU A 26 13.39 -20.21 -12.80
C GLU A 26 13.52 -18.68 -12.90
N VAL A 27 14.76 -18.20 -12.82
CA VAL A 27 15.14 -16.80 -13.05
C VAL A 27 16.16 -16.73 -14.20
N THR A 28 16.49 -15.53 -14.68
CA THR A 28 17.48 -15.40 -15.74
C THR A 28 18.89 -15.64 -15.21
N GLU A 29 19.78 -16.19 -16.04
CA GLU A 29 21.19 -16.39 -15.67
C GLU A 29 21.88 -15.06 -15.31
N SER A 30 21.56 -14.00 -16.07
CA SER A 30 22.04 -12.65 -15.78
C SER A 30 21.64 -12.17 -14.38
N TYR A 31 20.43 -12.50 -13.92
CA TYR A 31 19.96 -12.15 -12.59
C TYR A 31 20.78 -12.85 -11.49
N ILE A 32 21.01 -14.17 -11.62
CA ILE A 32 21.89 -14.90 -10.69
C ILE A 32 23.31 -14.33 -10.71
N SER A 33 23.86 -14.04 -11.90
CA SER A 33 25.18 -13.44 -12.05
C SER A 33 25.26 -12.05 -11.37
N GLN A 34 24.22 -11.23 -11.45
CA GLN A 34 24.15 -9.94 -10.77
C GLN A 34 24.09 -10.05 -9.25
N LEU A 35 23.32 -11.03 -8.72
CA LEU A 35 23.26 -11.32 -7.29
C LEU A 35 24.62 -11.80 -6.78
N LEU A 36 25.19 -12.80 -7.44
CA LEU A 36 26.49 -13.34 -7.04
C LEU A 36 27.60 -12.31 -7.25
N GLY A 37 27.51 -11.43 -8.24
CA GLY A 37 28.47 -10.36 -8.48
C GLY A 37 28.30 -9.13 -7.57
N ARG A 38 27.36 -9.14 -6.61
CA ARG A 38 27.02 -8.00 -5.74
C ARG A 38 26.64 -6.71 -6.49
N LYS A 39 26.30 -6.81 -7.77
CA LYS A 39 25.75 -5.69 -8.54
C LYS A 39 24.31 -5.38 -8.11
N LYS A 40 23.63 -6.39 -7.56
CA LYS A 40 22.26 -6.33 -7.08
C LYS A 40 22.17 -7.01 -5.72
N LEU A 41 21.34 -6.45 -4.85
CA LEU A 41 21.04 -7.05 -3.56
C LEU A 41 20.10 -8.26 -3.74
N PRO A 42 20.26 -9.32 -2.93
CA PRO A 42 19.30 -10.41 -2.86
C PRO A 42 17.94 -9.86 -2.39
N PRO A 43 16.82 -10.18 -3.06
CA PRO A 43 15.52 -9.56 -2.81
C PRO A 43 14.96 -9.84 -1.41
N LEU A 44 14.06 -9.00 -0.88
CA LEU A 44 13.54 -9.29 0.47
C LEU A 44 12.75 -10.62 0.53
N PRO A 45 12.92 -11.44 1.59
CA PRO A 45 12.30 -12.77 1.68
C PRO A 45 10.77 -12.80 1.58
N ASN A 46 10.10 -11.75 2.01
CA ASN A 46 8.64 -11.64 1.94
C ASN A 46 8.11 -11.29 0.53
N ARG A 47 8.99 -11.05 -0.45
CA ARG A 47 8.63 -10.60 -1.81
C ARG A 47 8.91 -11.63 -2.88
N THR A 48 9.46 -12.79 -2.52
CA THR A 48 9.84 -13.84 -3.47
C THR A 48 9.85 -15.21 -2.81
N ASP A 49 9.68 -16.25 -3.61
CA ASP A 49 9.91 -17.67 -3.31
C ASP A 49 11.31 -18.14 -3.76
N LEU A 50 12.18 -17.21 -4.19
CA LEU A 50 13.53 -17.49 -4.68
C LEU A 50 14.36 -18.32 -3.68
N TYR A 51 14.26 -18.01 -2.39
CA TYR A 51 14.99 -18.71 -1.34
C TYR A 51 14.58 -20.17 -1.21
N ASP A 52 13.29 -20.47 -1.33
CA ASP A 52 12.78 -21.84 -1.30
C ASP A 52 13.28 -22.66 -2.51
N LYS A 53 13.40 -22.01 -3.68
CA LYS A 53 13.90 -22.66 -4.89
C LYS A 53 15.42 -22.88 -4.80
N ILE A 54 16.21 -21.88 -4.40
CA ILE A 54 17.66 -22.01 -4.22
C ILE A 54 18.02 -23.00 -3.11
N SER A 55 17.30 -22.96 -1.99
CA SER A 55 17.46 -23.88 -0.85
C SER A 55 17.33 -25.34 -1.28
N ARG A 56 16.30 -25.67 -2.07
CA ARG A 56 16.08 -27.03 -2.57
C ARG A 56 17.20 -27.54 -3.46
N ILE A 57 17.84 -26.65 -4.22
CA ILE A 57 18.92 -27.01 -5.16
C ILE A 57 20.23 -27.22 -4.38
N LEU A 58 20.57 -26.28 -3.51
CA LEU A 58 21.86 -26.25 -2.83
C LEU A 58 21.89 -27.05 -1.51
N GLY A 59 20.73 -27.57 -1.07
CA GLY A 59 20.62 -28.25 0.23
C GLY A 59 20.88 -27.33 1.42
N LEU A 60 20.62 -26.04 1.28
CA LEU A 60 20.79 -25.03 2.34
C LEU A 60 19.45 -24.73 3.02
N PRO A 61 19.42 -24.35 4.32
CA PRO A 61 18.19 -23.89 4.95
C PRO A 61 17.68 -22.59 4.29
N ALA A 62 16.43 -22.59 3.81
CA ALA A 62 15.81 -21.40 3.20
C ALA A 62 15.81 -20.19 4.16
N GLU A 63 15.59 -20.44 5.45
CA GLU A 63 15.61 -19.44 6.51
C GLU A 63 16.99 -18.76 6.65
N GLU A 64 18.07 -19.51 6.45
CA GLU A 64 19.43 -18.98 6.53
C GLU A 64 19.72 -18.06 5.35
N LEU A 65 19.38 -18.47 4.12
CA LEU A 65 19.49 -17.63 2.94
C LEU A 65 18.62 -16.36 3.04
N ALA A 66 17.39 -16.51 3.53
CA ALA A 66 16.48 -15.39 3.77
C ALA A 66 17.03 -14.42 4.83
N ARG A 67 17.63 -14.93 5.91
CA ARG A 67 18.26 -14.11 6.96
C ARG A 67 19.45 -13.32 6.42
N LEU A 68 20.32 -13.94 5.62
CA LEU A 68 21.45 -13.26 4.99
C LEU A 68 20.98 -12.12 4.08
N ALA A 69 19.95 -12.36 3.28
CA ALA A 69 19.38 -11.33 2.43
C ALA A 69 18.75 -10.17 3.22
N ALA A 70 18.02 -10.48 4.30
CA ALA A 70 17.45 -9.45 5.17
C ALA A 70 18.53 -8.59 5.86
N LEU A 71 19.66 -9.21 6.25
CA LEU A 71 20.79 -8.51 6.85
C LEU A 71 21.48 -7.58 5.84
N GLU A 72 21.78 -8.06 4.64
CA GLU A 72 22.34 -7.22 3.57
C GLU A 72 21.44 -6.05 3.20
N HIS A 73 20.12 -6.26 3.21
CA HIS A 73 19.16 -5.19 3.01
C HIS A 73 19.22 -4.15 4.14
N HIS A 74 19.29 -4.58 5.40
CA HIS A 74 19.40 -3.67 6.54
C HIS A 74 20.66 -2.80 6.43
N GLU A 75 21.80 -3.39 6.09
CA GLU A 75 23.08 -2.68 5.88
C GLU A 75 23.03 -1.73 4.67
N ALA A 76 22.30 -2.08 3.61
CA ALA A 76 22.19 -1.26 2.41
C ALA A 76 21.18 -0.08 2.54
N LEU A 77 20.22 -0.16 3.46
CA LEU A 77 19.26 0.91 3.73
C LEU A 77 19.95 2.19 4.23
N ASP A 78 21.15 2.11 4.79
CA ASP A 78 21.88 3.28 5.26
C ASP A 78 22.54 4.09 4.13
N HIS A 79 22.77 3.48 2.95
CA HIS A 79 23.47 4.12 1.84
C HIS A 79 22.61 4.44 0.60
N LYS A 80 21.55 3.65 0.33
CA LYS A 80 20.82 3.75 -0.96
C LYS A 80 19.91 4.97 -1.13
N TRP A 81 19.48 5.61 -0.04
CA TRP A 81 18.41 6.63 -0.12
C TRP A 81 18.90 8.08 -0.16
N GLN A 82 20.21 8.32 -0.16
CA GLN A 82 20.78 9.69 -0.16
C GLN A 82 21.02 10.26 -1.57
N GLN A 83 20.94 9.45 -2.63
CA GLN A 83 21.19 9.89 -4.01
C GLN A 83 20.01 9.52 -4.90
N ILE A 84 18.95 10.34 -4.85
CA ILE A 84 17.73 10.12 -5.65
C ILE A 84 17.56 11.32 -6.59
N PRO A 85 17.67 11.13 -7.92
CA PRO A 85 17.24 12.13 -8.87
C PRO A 85 15.72 12.33 -8.75
N PRO A 86 15.21 13.56 -8.89
CA PRO A 86 13.76 13.81 -8.85
C PRO A 86 13.04 12.97 -9.94
N ALA A 87 11.96 12.29 -9.53
CA ALA A 87 11.12 11.49 -10.41
C ALA A 87 10.74 12.24 -11.70
N ARG A 88 11.11 11.69 -12.85
CA ARG A 88 10.70 12.20 -14.17
C ARG A 88 9.63 11.28 -14.75
N PHE A 89 8.35 11.61 -14.58
CA PHE A 89 7.23 10.81 -15.12
C PHE A 89 6.96 10.99 -16.63
N GLY A 90 7.94 11.47 -17.44
CA GLY A 90 7.72 11.80 -18.86
C GLY A 90 7.06 10.68 -19.69
N PRO A 91 7.74 9.53 -19.91
CA PRO A 91 7.15 8.38 -20.61
C PRO A 91 5.91 7.78 -19.91
N MET A 92 5.79 8.01 -18.61
CA MET A 92 4.68 7.50 -17.80
C MET A 92 3.42 8.34 -17.96
N ARG A 93 3.52 9.65 -18.21
CA ARG A 93 2.36 10.50 -18.48
C ARG A 93 1.58 9.98 -19.68
N GLU A 94 2.27 9.65 -20.77
CA GLU A 94 1.63 9.10 -21.96
C GLU A 94 0.91 7.78 -21.66
N LEU A 95 1.57 6.90 -20.91
CA LEU A 95 0.98 5.64 -20.47
C LEU A 95 -0.24 5.85 -19.56
N VAL A 96 -0.14 6.75 -18.57
CA VAL A 96 -1.21 7.09 -17.64
C VAL A 96 -2.40 7.67 -18.41
N LEU A 97 -2.18 8.62 -19.31
CA LEU A 97 -3.25 9.19 -20.15
C LEU A 97 -3.86 8.16 -21.10
N ARG A 98 -3.05 7.26 -21.67
CA ARG A 98 -3.54 6.14 -22.49
C ARG A 98 -4.45 5.20 -21.72
N LYS A 99 -4.16 4.96 -20.44
CA LYS A 99 -5.01 4.14 -19.56
C LYS A 99 -6.20 4.89 -18.98
N CYS A 100 -6.26 6.22 -19.10
CA CYS A 100 -7.42 7.00 -18.70
C CYS A 100 -8.62 6.64 -19.59
N ARG A 101 -9.81 6.50 -18.98
CA ARG A 101 -11.07 6.26 -19.69
C ARG A 101 -11.28 7.36 -20.75
N PRO A 102 -11.70 7.00 -21.98
CA PRO A 102 -11.78 7.95 -23.10
C PRO A 102 -12.62 9.20 -22.80
N ALA A 103 -13.71 9.06 -22.03
CA ALA A 103 -14.60 10.16 -21.66
C ALA A 103 -13.91 11.28 -20.85
N TYR A 104 -12.90 10.93 -20.04
CA TYR A 104 -12.20 11.88 -19.14
C TYR A 104 -10.80 12.25 -19.63
N ARG A 105 -10.29 11.56 -20.66
CA ARG A 105 -8.90 11.71 -21.12
C ARG A 105 -8.55 13.14 -21.50
N GLN A 106 -9.40 13.84 -22.24
CA GLN A 106 -9.13 15.22 -22.67
C GLN A 106 -9.07 16.19 -21.48
N GLN A 107 -9.97 16.03 -20.51
CA GLN A 107 -9.96 16.84 -19.29
C GLN A 107 -8.70 16.59 -18.46
N MET A 108 -8.33 15.33 -18.25
CA MET A 108 -7.12 14.96 -17.52
C MET A 108 -5.85 15.45 -18.23
N GLN A 109 -5.80 15.33 -19.55
CA GLN A 109 -4.69 15.85 -20.35
C GLN A 109 -4.53 17.36 -20.18
N ALA A 110 -5.62 18.13 -20.29
CA ALA A 110 -5.58 19.58 -20.09
C ALA A 110 -5.09 19.97 -18.68
N ILE A 111 -5.48 19.21 -17.64
CA ILE A 111 -5.01 19.43 -16.27
C ILE A 111 -3.50 19.15 -16.16
N PHE A 112 -3.03 18.02 -16.71
CA PHE A 112 -1.61 17.62 -16.65
C PHE A 112 -0.72 18.55 -17.47
N GLU A 113 -1.20 19.08 -18.59
CA GLU A 113 -0.48 20.06 -19.40
C GLU A 113 -0.40 21.43 -18.73
N ARG A 114 -1.45 21.84 -18.02
CA ARG A 114 -1.49 23.12 -17.28
C ARG A 114 -0.55 23.12 -16.08
N GLN A 115 -0.44 22.00 -15.38
CA GLN A 115 0.52 21.82 -14.29
C GLN A 115 1.26 20.49 -14.48
N PRO A 116 2.35 20.48 -15.27
CA PRO A 116 3.18 19.30 -15.43
C PRO A 116 3.71 18.85 -14.07
N PHE A 117 3.49 17.59 -13.73
CA PHE A 117 3.83 17.01 -12.42
C PHE A 117 3.09 17.67 -11.25
N GLY A 118 1.88 18.17 -11.48
CA GLY A 118 0.99 18.67 -10.42
C GLY A 118 0.52 17.56 -9.47
N GLU A 119 -0.13 17.97 -8.38
CA GLU A 119 -0.63 17.09 -7.32
C GLU A 119 -1.47 15.93 -7.87
N LEU A 120 -2.41 16.22 -8.78
CA LEU A 120 -3.28 15.18 -9.35
C LEU A 120 -2.52 14.16 -10.20
N GLU A 121 -1.56 14.61 -11.02
CA GLU A 121 -0.73 13.71 -11.84
C GLU A 121 0.11 12.80 -10.94
N GLN A 122 0.70 13.35 -9.88
CA GLN A 122 1.46 12.58 -8.90
C GLN A 122 0.58 11.60 -8.13
N LEU A 123 -0.61 12.03 -7.70
CA LEU A 123 -1.57 11.22 -6.96
C LEU A 123 -2.02 10.01 -7.78
N VAL A 124 -2.48 10.24 -9.01
CA VAL A 124 -2.92 9.19 -9.92
C VAL A 124 -1.76 8.23 -10.19
N THR A 125 -0.60 8.76 -10.57
CA THR A 125 0.56 7.92 -10.93
C THR A 125 1.02 7.06 -9.76
N ARG A 126 1.12 7.63 -8.55
CA ARG A 126 1.50 6.88 -7.33
C ARG A 126 0.47 5.82 -6.98
N THR A 127 -0.81 6.13 -7.09
CA THR A 127 -1.89 5.17 -6.77
C THR A 127 -1.89 4.01 -7.76
N LEU A 128 -1.71 4.27 -9.06
CA LEU A 128 -1.58 3.24 -10.07
C LEU A 128 -0.37 2.32 -9.81
N ILE A 129 0.78 2.89 -9.44
CA ILE A 129 1.98 2.13 -9.07
C ILE A 129 1.72 1.26 -7.83
N GLU A 130 1.06 1.79 -6.80
CA GLU A 130 0.77 1.03 -5.59
C GLU A 130 -0.22 -0.10 -5.85
N VAL A 131 -1.24 0.11 -6.70
CA VAL A 131 -2.15 -0.94 -7.13
C VAL A 131 -1.39 -2.05 -7.84
N VAL A 132 -0.53 -1.72 -8.81
CA VAL A 132 0.33 -2.69 -9.51
C VAL A 132 1.20 -3.49 -8.54
N ARG A 133 1.80 -2.83 -7.55
CA ARG A 133 2.61 -3.48 -6.53
C ARG A 133 1.79 -4.37 -5.62
N SER A 134 0.60 -3.95 -5.22
CA SER A 134 -0.31 -4.75 -4.41
C SER A 134 -0.68 -6.05 -5.12
N GLU A 135 -1.00 -5.97 -6.41
CA GLU A 135 -1.24 -7.14 -7.27
C GLU A 135 0.00 -8.03 -7.35
N ALA A 136 1.17 -7.44 -7.62
CA ALA A 136 2.43 -8.18 -7.71
C ALA A 136 2.80 -8.87 -6.38
N ARG A 137 2.58 -8.23 -5.23
CA ARG A 137 2.83 -8.84 -3.90
C ARG A 137 1.88 -10.00 -3.62
N ALA A 138 0.60 -9.82 -3.94
CA ALA A 138 -0.42 -10.85 -3.71
C ALA A 138 -0.12 -12.13 -4.52
N HIS A 139 0.44 -11.97 -5.71
CA HIS A 139 0.70 -13.07 -6.65
C HIS A 139 2.20 -13.38 -6.86
N ALA A 140 3.09 -12.85 -6.02
CA ALA A 140 4.55 -12.99 -6.20
C ALA A 140 5.03 -14.46 -6.21
N ARG A 141 4.30 -15.33 -5.51
CA ARG A 141 4.57 -16.77 -5.39
C ARG A 141 3.70 -17.64 -6.31
N ASP A 142 2.84 -17.03 -7.12
CA ASP A 142 1.92 -17.72 -8.03
C ASP A 142 2.52 -17.80 -9.44
N ASP A 143 3.14 -18.95 -9.73
CA ASP A 143 3.79 -19.20 -11.02
C ASP A 143 2.78 -19.16 -12.19
N VAL A 144 1.49 -19.46 -11.97
CA VAL A 144 0.45 -19.40 -13.01
C VAL A 144 0.16 -17.95 -13.38
N TRP A 145 0.01 -17.10 -12.37
CA TRP A 145 -0.20 -15.67 -12.56
C TRP A 145 0.98 -15.03 -13.31
N VAL A 146 2.22 -15.30 -12.88
CA VAL A 146 3.45 -14.77 -13.53
C VAL A 146 3.52 -15.19 -15.00
N ARG A 147 3.19 -16.45 -15.33
CA ARG A 147 3.12 -16.92 -16.72
C ARG A 147 2.00 -16.23 -17.52
N SER A 148 0.85 -15.96 -16.89
CA SER A 148 -0.27 -15.30 -17.54
C SER A 148 0.07 -13.86 -17.94
N ILE A 149 0.77 -13.13 -17.07
CA ILE A 149 1.20 -11.77 -17.38
C ILE A 149 2.35 -11.79 -18.38
N ALA A 150 3.25 -12.77 -18.33
CA ALA A 150 4.37 -12.90 -19.29
C ALA A 150 3.87 -12.97 -20.75
N LYS A 151 2.88 -13.82 -21.04
CA LYS A 151 2.33 -14.07 -22.40
C LYS A 151 1.82 -12.82 -23.14
N LYS A 152 1.46 -11.76 -22.42
CA LYS A 152 0.85 -10.55 -23.02
C LYS A 152 1.85 -9.65 -23.76
N ASN A 153 3.15 -9.93 -23.70
CA ASN A 153 4.21 -9.28 -24.49
C ASN A 153 5.38 -10.28 -24.65
N SER A 154 6.34 -10.01 -25.52
CA SER A 154 7.47 -10.89 -25.89
C SER A 154 8.48 -11.25 -24.77
N PHE A 155 8.08 -11.20 -23.49
CA PHE A 155 8.91 -11.59 -22.36
C PHE A 155 8.74 -13.08 -22.07
N SER A 156 9.87 -13.75 -21.83
CA SER A 156 9.88 -15.08 -21.24
C SER A 156 9.36 -15.06 -19.80
N TYR A 157 8.92 -16.22 -19.31
CA TYR A 157 8.51 -16.40 -17.93
C TYR A 157 9.58 -15.94 -16.92
N ARG A 158 10.85 -16.26 -17.19
CA ARG A 158 11.98 -15.93 -16.31
C ARG A 158 12.25 -14.43 -16.27
N GLU A 159 12.20 -13.76 -17.42
CA GLU A 159 12.34 -12.30 -17.49
C GLU A 159 11.19 -11.60 -16.76
N MET A 160 9.96 -12.10 -16.93
CA MET A 160 8.81 -11.55 -16.22
C MET A 160 8.93 -11.72 -14.71
N ARG A 161 9.38 -12.89 -14.25
CA ARG A 161 9.58 -13.15 -12.83
C ARG A 161 10.63 -12.24 -12.21
N VAL A 162 11.78 -12.07 -12.88
CA VAL A 162 12.80 -11.11 -12.46
C VAL A 162 12.22 -9.69 -12.45
N GLY A 163 11.43 -9.32 -13.46
CA GLY A 163 10.76 -8.02 -13.50
C GLY A 163 9.81 -7.80 -12.32
N VAL A 164 9.05 -8.82 -11.88
CA VAL A 164 8.19 -8.74 -10.69
C VAL A 164 9.02 -8.52 -9.43
N ILE A 165 10.14 -9.21 -9.28
CA ILE A 165 11.04 -9.02 -8.14
C ILE A 165 11.58 -7.58 -8.15
N ASP A 166 12.01 -7.08 -9.30
CA ASP A 166 12.57 -5.74 -9.45
C ASP A 166 11.54 -4.64 -9.20
N LEU A 167 10.31 -4.87 -9.66
CA LEU A 167 9.16 -4.03 -9.36
C LEU A 167 8.94 -3.89 -7.85
N LEU A 168 9.04 -4.99 -7.11
CA LEU A 168 8.83 -5.00 -5.66
C LEU A 168 10.01 -4.41 -4.89
N GLU A 169 11.23 -4.54 -5.40
CA GLU A 169 12.46 -4.00 -4.82
C GLU A 169 12.73 -2.53 -5.14
N SER A 170 12.18 -2.00 -6.23
CA SER A 170 12.38 -0.60 -6.63
C SER A 170 11.84 0.40 -5.58
N ASP A 171 12.40 1.61 -5.53
CA ASP A 171 11.77 2.72 -4.81
C ASP A 171 10.57 3.21 -5.64
N PRO A 172 9.34 3.23 -5.09
CA PRO A 172 8.16 3.73 -5.80
C PRO A 172 8.29 5.21 -6.24
N ARG A 173 9.25 5.95 -5.67
CA ARG A 173 9.55 7.34 -6.00
C ARG A 173 10.68 7.51 -7.02
N ALA A 174 11.48 6.48 -7.32
CA ALA A 174 12.77 6.69 -8.01
C ALA A 174 12.82 6.29 -9.49
N SER A 175 12.00 5.35 -9.98
CA SER A 175 12.18 4.85 -11.35
C SER A 175 10.88 4.65 -12.10
N VAL A 176 10.55 5.61 -12.94
CA VAL A 176 9.38 5.62 -13.81
C VAL A 176 9.46 4.56 -14.91
N GLY A 177 10.66 4.19 -15.34
CA GLY A 177 10.87 3.24 -16.44
C GLY A 177 10.45 1.81 -16.13
N ASP A 178 10.52 1.40 -14.87
CA ASP A 178 10.38 -0.01 -14.47
C ASP A 178 8.92 -0.47 -14.37
N PHE A 179 7.97 0.47 -14.29
CA PHE A 179 6.55 0.16 -14.04
C PHE A 179 5.71 0.03 -15.31
N SER A 180 6.17 0.59 -16.43
CA SER A 180 5.40 0.65 -17.68
C SER A 180 4.92 -0.73 -18.17
N PRO A 181 5.75 -1.78 -18.19
CA PRO A 181 5.32 -3.11 -18.63
C PRO A 181 4.25 -3.74 -17.75
N PHE A 182 4.14 -3.32 -16.48
CA PHE A 182 3.18 -3.86 -15.51
C PHE A 182 1.86 -3.10 -15.52
N LEU A 183 1.90 -1.77 -15.58
CA LEU A 183 0.72 -0.92 -15.72
C LEU A 183 -0.09 -1.31 -16.96
N ASP A 184 0.58 -1.58 -18.09
CA ASP A 184 -0.10 -2.00 -19.30
C ASP A 184 -0.86 -3.33 -19.16
N ARG A 185 -0.35 -4.25 -18.34
CA ARG A 185 -0.87 -5.63 -18.22
C ARG A 185 -1.92 -5.76 -17.14
N LEU A 186 -1.74 -5.06 -16.03
CA LEU A 186 -2.56 -5.22 -14.83
C LEU A 186 -3.71 -4.22 -14.79
N ILE A 187 -3.49 -3.00 -15.30
CA ILE A 187 -4.51 -1.96 -15.30
C ILE A 187 -5.17 -1.91 -16.68
N ARG A 188 -6.48 -2.13 -16.68
CA ARG A 188 -7.30 -1.98 -17.89
C ARG A 188 -7.61 -0.52 -18.15
N SER A 189 -8.17 0.17 -17.16
CA SER A 189 -8.50 1.59 -17.28
C SER A 189 -8.52 2.27 -15.91
N TRP A 190 -8.50 3.60 -15.89
CA TRP A 190 -8.77 4.39 -14.69
C TRP A 190 -9.55 5.66 -15.03
N ASN A 191 -10.25 6.21 -14.04
CA ASN A 191 -10.90 7.52 -14.09
C ASN A 191 -10.80 8.21 -12.74
N TYR A 192 -10.79 9.53 -12.80
CA TYR A 192 -10.85 10.39 -11.62
C TYR A 192 -12.09 11.26 -11.73
N ASP A 193 -12.96 11.16 -10.73
CA ASP A 193 -14.12 12.03 -10.58
C ASP A 193 -13.69 13.27 -9.76
N LEU A 194 -13.77 14.43 -10.40
CA LEU A 194 -13.37 15.71 -9.81
C LEU A 194 -14.42 16.26 -8.83
N ASP A 195 -15.68 15.82 -8.91
CA ASP A 195 -16.76 16.29 -8.05
C ASP A 195 -16.69 15.59 -6.69
N ASP A 196 -16.33 14.31 -6.69
CA ASP A 196 -16.40 13.45 -5.52
C ASP A 196 -15.00 13.02 -4.98
N PHE A 197 -13.93 13.46 -5.67
CA PHE A 197 -12.52 13.16 -5.39
C PHE A 197 -12.21 11.66 -5.33
N THR A 198 -12.85 10.89 -6.21
CA THR A 198 -12.65 9.44 -6.31
C THR A 198 -11.80 9.07 -7.52
N LEU A 199 -10.75 8.29 -7.27
CA LEU A 199 -10.03 7.54 -8.29
C LEU A 199 -10.55 6.11 -8.36
N GLU A 200 -11.05 5.72 -9.52
CA GLU A 200 -11.44 4.35 -9.83
C GLU A 200 -10.44 3.73 -10.79
N ILE A 201 -9.98 2.53 -10.45
CA ILE A 201 -9.00 1.76 -11.22
C ILE A 201 -9.62 0.40 -11.52
N GLU A 202 -9.79 0.11 -12.81
CA GLU A 202 -10.26 -1.18 -13.31
C GLU A 202 -9.06 -2.05 -13.67
N LEU A 203 -8.97 -3.21 -13.03
CA LEU A 203 -7.94 -4.21 -13.31
C LEU A 203 -8.33 -5.10 -14.49
N THR A 204 -7.35 -5.80 -15.07
CA THR A 204 -7.58 -6.65 -16.24
C THR A 204 -8.47 -7.87 -15.94
N ASP A 205 -8.58 -8.29 -14.69
CA ASP A 205 -9.52 -9.31 -14.22
C ASP A 205 -10.96 -8.77 -14.00
N ARG A 206 -11.19 -7.48 -14.35
CA ARG A 206 -12.45 -6.73 -14.17
C ARG A 206 -12.81 -6.40 -12.72
N THR A 207 -11.92 -6.65 -11.78
CA THR A 207 -12.08 -6.09 -10.44
C THR A 207 -11.84 -4.58 -10.49
N THR A 208 -12.55 -3.85 -9.63
CA THR A 208 -12.46 -2.39 -9.56
C THR A 208 -11.98 -1.99 -8.17
N ARG A 209 -10.91 -1.19 -8.10
CA ARG A 209 -10.44 -0.57 -6.87
C ARG A 209 -10.85 0.89 -6.86
N ARG A 210 -11.52 1.32 -5.78
CA ARG A 210 -12.01 2.68 -5.59
C ARG A 210 -11.24 3.34 -4.44
N PHE A 211 -10.67 4.51 -4.71
CA PHE A 211 -9.93 5.32 -3.75
C PHE A 211 -10.60 6.68 -3.64
N ALA A 212 -11.04 7.06 -2.44
CA ALA A 212 -11.61 8.38 -2.19
C ALA A 212 -10.63 9.21 -1.39
N PHE A 213 -10.33 10.42 -1.86
CA PHE A 213 -9.43 11.35 -1.20
C PHE A 213 -10.25 12.41 -0.47
N ARG A 214 -10.85 12.01 0.66
CA ARG A 214 -11.68 12.88 1.50
C ARG A 214 -11.11 12.93 2.91
N GLU A 215 -11.32 14.06 3.58
CA GLU A 215 -11.06 14.16 5.00
C GLU A 215 -12.08 13.27 5.75
N GLU A 216 -11.63 12.11 6.22
CA GLU A 216 -12.39 11.34 7.20
C GLU A 216 -12.29 12.06 8.55
N THR A 217 -13.23 12.94 8.84
CA THR A 217 -13.60 13.20 10.24
C THR A 217 -14.10 11.87 10.76
N ASN A 218 -13.24 11.14 11.46
CA ASN A 218 -13.40 9.76 11.90
C ASN A 218 -14.64 9.61 12.80
N GLY A 219 -15.81 9.58 12.19
CA GLY A 219 -17.09 9.36 12.82
C GLY A 219 -17.28 7.86 13.00
N LYS A 220 -16.49 7.24 13.89
CA LYS A 220 -16.85 5.95 14.48
C LYS A 220 -18.04 6.14 15.43
N PHE A 221 -19.17 6.64 14.93
CA PHE A 221 -20.48 6.59 15.58
C PHE A 221 -21.24 5.33 15.15
N GLY A 222 -20.52 4.21 14.99
CA GLY A 222 -21.06 2.98 14.41
C GLY A 222 -21.65 1.99 15.41
N ARG A 223 -21.46 2.20 16.71
CA ARG A 223 -22.13 1.42 17.75
C ARG A 223 -22.29 2.32 18.98
N GLU A 224 -23.53 2.52 19.41
CA GLU A 224 -23.80 3.24 20.66
C GLU A 224 -23.05 2.52 21.78
N GLU A 225 -22.17 3.25 22.47
CA GLU A 225 -21.29 2.68 23.50
C GLU A 225 -22.10 1.92 24.53
N SER A 226 -21.63 0.74 24.92
CA SER A 226 -22.35 -0.13 25.88
C SER A 226 -22.66 0.57 27.21
N GLY A 227 -21.75 1.46 27.66
CA GLY A 227 -21.95 2.29 28.84
C GLY A 227 -23.02 3.37 28.65
N LEU A 228 -23.15 3.95 27.45
CA LEU A 228 -24.19 4.92 27.12
C LEU A 228 -25.56 4.23 27.06
N GLN A 229 -25.64 3.04 26.47
CA GLN A 229 -26.87 2.25 26.46
C GLN A 229 -27.33 1.88 27.88
N ALA A 230 -26.40 1.49 28.74
CA ALA A 230 -26.70 1.18 30.14
C ALA A 230 -27.15 2.43 30.92
N PHE A 231 -26.53 3.59 30.65
CA PHE A 231 -26.94 4.88 31.23
C PHE A 231 -28.37 5.26 30.80
N LEU A 232 -28.69 5.19 29.51
CA LEU A 232 -30.01 5.53 28.99
C LEU A 232 -31.12 4.62 29.54
N ARG A 233 -30.80 3.36 29.87
CA ARG A 233 -31.73 2.40 30.47
C ARG A 233 -31.96 2.59 31.97
N ASP A 234 -31.12 3.35 32.68
CA ASP A 234 -31.26 3.59 34.12
C ASP A 234 -32.06 4.87 34.41
N PRO A 235 -33.34 4.77 34.82
CA PRO A 235 -34.18 5.94 35.06
C PRO A 235 -33.70 6.81 36.22
N LYS A 236 -32.84 6.29 37.11
CA LYS A 236 -32.28 7.08 38.22
C LYS A 236 -31.21 8.06 37.74
N LEU A 237 -30.58 7.78 36.61
CA LEU A 237 -29.43 8.55 36.11
C LEU A 237 -29.76 9.35 34.83
N SER A 238 -30.67 8.85 33.98
CA SER A 238 -30.99 9.47 32.68
C SER A 238 -32.34 10.18 32.61
N SER A 239 -33.20 10.09 33.63
CA SER A 239 -34.59 10.61 33.59
C SER A 239 -34.71 12.11 33.35
N SER A 240 -33.65 12.87 33.58
CA SER A 240 -33.63 14.32 33.33
C SER A 240 -32.93 14.71 32.04
N ALA A 241 -32.32 13.78 31.29
CA ALA A 241 -31.51 14.08 30.10
C ALA A 241 -32.38 14.55 28.92
N THR A 242 -32.03 15.68 28.29
CA THR A 242 -32.71 16.16 27.09
C THR A 242 -32.18 15.47 25.83
N PRO A 243 -32.95 15.47 24.72
CA PRO A 243 -32.50 14.90 23.45
C PRO A 243 -31.17 15.49 22.94
N GLU A 244 -30.95 16.80 23.15
CA GLU A 244 -29.74 17.50 22.74
C GLU A 244 -28.52 17.06 23.58
N GLU A 245 -28.72 16.88 24.89
CA GLU A 245 -27.66 16.38 25.78
C GLU A 245 -27.31 14.93 25.43
N ILE A 246 -28.30 14.09 25.13
CA ILE A 246 -28.08 12.70 24.71
C ILE A 246 -27.28 12.64 23.40
N GLU A 247 -27.59 13.50 22.45
CA GLU A 247 -26.86 13.61 21.19
C GLU A 247 -25.41 14.07 21.40
N LEU A 248 -25.17 14.96 22.36
CA LEU A 248 -23.81 15.38 22.73
C LEU A 248 -23.04 14.23 23.40
N LEU A 249 -23.67 13.45 24.27
CA LEU A 249 -23.05 12.27 24.88
C LEU A 249 -22.70 11.18 23.86
N ARG A 250 -23.50 11.03 22.80
CA ARG A 250 -23.19 10.12 21.67
C ARG A 250 -21.96 10.54 20.89
N ARG A 251 -21.62 11.84 20.89
CA ARG A 251 -20.52 12.43 20.12
C ARG A 251 -19.14 12.29 20.76
N ILE A 252 -19.06 11.79 22.00
CA ILE A 252 -17.81 11.68 22.74
C ILE A 252 -16.96 10.54 22.16
N PRO A 253 -15.74 10.82 21.67
CA PRO A 253 -14.85 9.78 21.15
C PRO A 253 -14.13 9.05 22.29
N PHE A 254 -13.94 7.74 22.13
CA PHE A 254 -13.16 6.91 23.06
C PHE A 254 -12.02 6.18 22.32
N PRO A 255 -10.84 6.07 22.94
CA PRO A 255 -9.79 5.13 22.52
C PRO A 255 -10.31 3.68 22.49
N ALA A 256 -9.75 2.83 21.62
CA ALA A 256 -10.24 1.45 21.41
C ALA A 256 -10.17 0.54 22.67
N ASP A 257 -9.32 0.91 23.63
CA ASP A 257 -9.05 0.24 24.90
C ASP A 257 -9.81 0.86 26.09
N ALA A 258 -10.45 2.02 25.93
CA ALA A 258 -11.21 2.68 26.97
C ALA A 258 -12.71 2.41 26.80
N ARG A 259 -13.34 1.81 27.83
CA ARG A 259 -14.80 1.63 27.86
C ARG A 259 -15.41 2.52 28.94
N PRO A 260 -16.19 3.56 28.56
CA PRO A 260 -16.82 4.44 29.53
C PRO A 260 -17.88 3.70 30.35
N THR A 261 -17.94 4.00 31.64
CA THR A 261 -18.95 3.44 32.56
C THR A 261 -20.20 4.30 32.57
N VAL A 262 -21.29 3.78 33.16
CA VAL A 262 -22.53 4.54 33.37
C VAL A 262 -22.29 5.84 34.16
N LEU A 263 -21.39 5.80 35.15
CA LEU A 263 -21.04 6.97 35.97
C LEU A 263 -20.28 8.05 35.19
N PHE A 264 -19.52 7.67 34.15
CA PHE A 264 -18.88 8.63 33.27
C PHE A 264 -19.94 9.53 32.60
N TYR A 265 -20.95 8.93 31.98
CA TYR A 265 -22.03 9.68 31.31
C TYR A 265 -22.84 10.53 32.27
N TYR A 266 -23.16 10.00 33.46
CA TYR A 266 -23.84 10.79 34.49
C TYR A 266 -23.02 12.02 34.89
N ARG A 267 -21.70 11.88 35.07
CA ARG A 267 -20.83 12.98 35.47
C ARG A 267 -20.67 14.04 34.39
N ILE A 268 -20.54 13.62 33.12
CA ILE A 268 -20.53 14.56 31.99
C ILE A 268 -21.86 15.31 31.92
N LEU A 269 -23.00 14.62 32.07
CA LEU A 269 -24.31 15.27 32.09
C LEU A 269 -24.42 16.33 33.21
N GLN A 270 -23.90 16.04 34.40
CA GLN A 270 -23.84 17.03 35.48
C GLN A 270 -22.94 18.21 35.12
N SER A 271 -21.77 17.96 34.53
CA SER A 271 -20.86 19.02 34.07
C SER A 271 -21.47 19.90 32.98
N LEU A 272 -22.29 19.37 32.08
CA LEU A 272 -23.00 20.14 31.05
C LEU A 272 -24.01 21.13 31.65
N ARG A 273 -24.50 20.84 32.86
CA ARG A 273 -25.51 21.64 33.57
C ARG A 273 -24.91 22.54 34.64
N ASP A 274 -23.62 22.39 34.91
CA ASP A 274 -22.94 23.16 35.94
C ASP A 274 -22.82 24.63 35.49
N PRO A 275 -23.41 25.58 36.24
CA PRO A 275 -23.32 27.01 35.95
C PRO A 275 -21.88 27.54 35.95
N LEU A 276 -20.95 26.84 36.60
CA LEU A 276 -19.53 27.19 36.60
C LEU A 276 -18.85 26.86 35.26
N HIS A 277 -19.40 25.90 34.50
CA HIS A 277 -18.88 25.51 33.19
C HIS A 277 -19.65 26.20 32.05
N PHE A 278 -20.92 26.54 32.26
CA PHE A 278 -21.76 27.19 31.25
C PHE A 278 -22.61 28.30 31.85
N GLN A 279 -22.43 29.53 31.37
CA GLN A 279 -23.30 30.63 31.78
C GLN A 279 -24.69 30.50 31.13
N PRO A 280 -25.79 30.61 31.90
CA PRO A 280 -27.12 30.65 31.30
C PRO A 280 -27.20 31.87 30.39
N SER A 281 -27.67 31.65 29.15
CA SER A 281 -27.88 32.75 28.22
C SER A 281 -28.85 33.74 28.85
N ARG A 282 -28.38 34.97 29.03
CA ARG A 282 -29.17 36.08 29.58
C ARG A 282 -30.28 36.36 28.57
N LYS A 283 -31.48 35.80 28.78
CA LYS A 283 -32.65 36.16 27.96
C LYS A 283 -32.83 37.68 28.08
N PRO A 284 -32.90 38.43 26.97
CA PRO A 284 -33.16 39.86 27.07
C PRO A 284 -34.52 40.04 27.74
N SER A 285 -34.54 40.84 28.80
CA SER A 285 -35.77 41.27 29.46
C SER A 285 -36.68 41.89 28.40
N ARG A 286 -37.85 41.29 28.15
CA ARG A 286 -38.91 41.94 27.39
C ARG A 286 -39.28 43.23 28.14
N ARG A 287 -38.83 44.37 27.61
CA ARG A 287 -39.47 45.66 27.77
C ARG A 287 -40.18 45.98 26.47
#